data_AF-A0A7W0TSY1-F1
#
_entry.id   AF-A0A7W0TSY1-F1
#
_cell.length_a   1.000
_cell.length_b   1.000
_cell.length_c   1.000
_cell.angle_alpha   90.00
_cell.angle_beta   90.00
_cell.angle_gamma   90.00
#
_symmetry.space_group_name_H-M   'P 1'
#
loop_
_entity.id
_entity.type
_entity.pdbx_description
1 polymer ?
#
loop_
_entity_poly.entity_id
_entity_poly.type
_entity_poly.pdbx_seq_one_letter_code
_entity_poly.pdbx_strand_id
1 'polypeptide(L)'
;MAGKSDFTESEWDTLRKGVTGAGLVVSLGDRSFFDSFKEAGALAKHLVGARKNSTSELVRELSEGGGMGFGLTSSPTEVESETLEALRTSMATLKAKAPDEIEAYRTFVTGVAESVAEAAGGVEAGETGALDKIKVALAA
;
A
#
# COMPACT_ATOMS: atom_id res chain seq x y z
N MET A 1 11.13 -17.90 -0.75
CA MET A 1 10.05 -16.89 -0.78
C MET A 1 9.77 -16.58 0.67
N ALA A 2 9.87 -15.32 1.07
CA ALA A 2 9.61 -14.96 2.46
C ALA A 2 8.10 -14.90 2.69
N GLY A 3 7.66 -15.29 3.88
CA GLY A 3 6.27 -15.20 4.32
C GLY A 3 6.17 -14.49 5.66
N LYS A 4 4.97 -14.41 6.22
CA LYS A 4 4.71 -13.74 7.49
C LYS A 4 5.58 -14.27 8.63
N SER A 5 5.93 -15.55 8.62
CA SER A 5 6.77 -16.18 9.65
C SER A 5 8.23 -15.70 9.65
N ASP A 6 8.72 -15.10 8.56
CA ASP A 6 10.07 -14.53 8.47
C ASP A 6 10.18 -13.12 9.08
N PHE A 7 9.04 -12.51 9.41
CA PHE A 7 8.94 -11.17 9.98
C PHE A 7 8.37 -11.22 11.39
N THR A 8 8.77 -10.26 12.21
CA THR A 8 8.10 -9.99 13.48
C THR A 8 6.72 -9.37 13.24
N GLU A 9 5.84 -9.41 14.23
CA GLU A 9 4.50 -8.82 14.12
C GLU A 9 4.55 -7.33 13.77
N SER A 10 5.51 -6.58 14.34
CA SER A 10 5.68 -5.15 14.06
C SER A 10 6.19 -4.88 12.64
N GLU A 11 7.11 -5.69 12.14
CA GLU A 11 7.60 -5.58 10.75
C GLU A 11 6.48 -5.93 9.75
N TRP A 12 5.72 -6.99 10.04
CA TRP A 12 4.58 -7.39 9.24
C TRP A 12 3.48 -6.32 9.21
N ASP A 13 3.19 -5.71 10.36
CA ASP A 13 2.24 -4.60 10.43
C ASP A 13 2.72 -3.39 9.63
N THR A 14 4.02 -3.10 9.66
CA THR A 14 4.63 -2.03 8.85
C THR A 14 4.48 -2.28 7.36
N LEU A 15 4.78 -3.50 6.89
CA LEU A 15 4.57 -3.93 5.50
C LEU A 15 3.10 -3.76 5.10
N ARG A 16 2.18 -4.17 5.97
CA ARG A 16 0.74 -4.05 5.71
C ARG A 16 0.26 -2.59 5.68
N LYS A 17 0.77 -1.78 6.61
CA LYS A 17 0.48 -0.34 6.70
C LYS A 17 0.98 0.39 5.46
N GLY A 18 2.16 0.04 4.96
CA GLY A 18 2.70 0.58 3.70
C GLY A 18 1.80 0.29 2.50
N VAL A 19 1.41 -0.97 2.30
CA VAL A 19 0.52 -1.38 1.19
C VAL A 19 -0.84 -0.69 1.27
N THR A 20 -1.49 -0.77 2.43
CA THR A 20 -2.85 -0.25 2.60
C THR A 20 -2.88 1.27 2.57
N GLY A 21 -1.84 1.89 3.16
CA GLY A 21 -1.58 3.31 3.11
C GLY A 21 -1.35 3.82 1.69
N ALA A 22 -0.63 3.09 0.83
CA ALA A 22 -0.38 3.52 -0.53
C ALA A 22 -1.68 3.70 -1.32
N GLY A 23 -2.63 2.77 -1.17
CA GLY A 23 -3.97 2.95 -1.71
C GLY A 23 -4.70 4.16 -1.13
N LEU A 24 -4.61 4.37 0.20
CA LEU A 24 -5.20 5.53 0.86
C LEU A 24 -4.61 6.86 0.37
N VAL A 25 -3.30 6.97 0.20
CA VAL A 25 -2.62 8.21 -0.22
C VAL A 25 -3.02 8.63 -1.63
N VAL A 26 -3.20 7.68 -2.53
CA VAL A 26 -3.77 7.97 -3.85
C VAL A 26 -5.20 8.48 -3.73
N SER A 27 -6.02 7.85 -2.88
CA SER A 27 -7.39 8.31 -2.58
C SER A 27 -7.45 9.71 -1.99
N LEU A 28 -6.40 10.22 -1.36
CA LEU A 28 -6.37 11.58 -0.82
C LEU A 28 -6.20 12.65 -1.90
N GLY A 29 -5.68 12.29 -3.07
CA GLY A 29 -5.58 13.17 -4.23
C GLY A 29 -6.95 13.66 -4.70
N ASP A 30 -7.98 12.84 -4.51
CA ASP A 30 -9.37 13.17 -4.74
C ASP A 30 -10.19 13.14 -3.44
N ARG A 31 -10.50 14.31 -2.90
CA ARG A 31 -11.23 14.45 -1.62
C ARG A 31 -12.63 13.80 -1.68
N SER A 32 -13.24 13.75 -2.85
CA SER A 32 -14.56 13.16 -3.07
C SER A 32 -14.49 11.63 -3.03
N PHE A 33 -13.39 11.07 -3.54
CA PHE A 33 -13.10 9.65 -3.44
C PHE A 33 -12.77 9.24 -2.00
N PHE A 34 -11.99 10.00 -1.22
CA PHE A 34 -11.72 9.67 0.19
C PHE A 34 -12.98 9.63 1.07
N ASP A 35 -13.95 10.53 0.84
CA ASP A 35 -15.24 10.50 1.54
C ASP A 35 -16.05 9.24 1.17
N SER A 36 -16.01 8.84 -0.11
CA SER A 36 -16.60 7.58 -0.60
C SER A 36 -15.83 6.34 -0.14
N PHE A 37 -14.53 6.48 0.10
CA PHE A 37 -13.64 5.42 0.58
C PHE A 37 -13.95 5.01 2.02
N LYS A 38 -14.58 5.91 2.79
CA LYS A 38 -15.17 5.59 4.10
C LYS A 38 -16.23 4.49 4.01
N GLU A 39 -16.83 4.28 2.84
CA GLU A 39 -17.72 3.15 2.55
C GLU A 39 -16.96 1.83 2.25
N ALA A 40 -15.63 1.80 2.45
CA ALA A 40 -14.72 0.69 2.75
C ALA A 40 -14.70 -0.57 1.84
N GLY A 41 -15.61 -0.72 0.87
CA GLY A 41 -15.73 -1.93 0.05
C GLY A 41 -14.85 -1.96 -1.20
N ALA A 42 -14.44 -0.80 -1.74
CA ALA A 42 -13.77 -0.67 -3.04
C ALA A 42 -12.28 -1.09 -2.99
N LEU A 43 -11.45 -0.43 -2.15
CA LEU A 43 -10.76 -1.13 -1.06
C LEU A 43 -10.29 -2.58 -1.31
N ALA A 44 -10.95 -3.44 -0.53
CA ALA A 44 -10.77 -4.87 -0.51
C ALA A 44 -11.00 -5.53 -1.87
N LYS A 45 -11.93 -5.02 -2.70
CA LYS A 45 -12.23 -5.63 -4.01
C LYS A 45 -11.10 -5.43 -5.02
N HIS A 46 -10.39 -4.30 -4.95
CA HIS A 46 -9.24 -4.00 -5.80
C HIS A 46 -7.93 -4.63 -5.30
N LEU A 47 -7.71 -4.69 -3.98
CA LEU A 47 -6.63 -5.50 -3.38
C LEU A 47 -6.69 -6.97 -3.83
N VAL A 48 -7.90 -7.54 -3.92
CA VAL A 48 -8.15 -8.90 -4.42
C VAL A 48 -7.89 -9.04 -5.93
N GLY A 49 -8.03 -7.96 -6.71
CA GLY A 49 -7.72 -7.94 -8.14
C GLY A 49 -6.21 -7.95 -8.42
N ALA A 50 -5.44 -7.11 -7.72
CA ALA A 50 -3.98 -7.03 -7.81
C ALA A 50 -3.29 -8.34 -7.40
N ARG A 51 -3.96 -9.17 -6.59
CA ARG A 51 -3.51 -10.51 -6.16
C ARG A 51 -3.36 -11.53 -7.30
N LYS A 52 -4.13 -11.42 -8.40
CA LYS A 52 -4.30 -12.52 -9.36
C LYS A 52 -3.04 -12.89 -10.16
N ASN A 53 -1.97 -12.10 -10.12
CA ASN A 53 -0.73 -12.38 -10.85
C ASN A 53 0.53 -12.50 -9.96
N SER A 54 0.42 -12.37 -8.64
CA SER A 54 1.60 -12.37 -7.76
C SER A 54 1.98 -13.79 -7.35
N THR A 55 3.19 -14.21 -7.72
CA THR A 55 3.78 -15.50 -7.32
C THR A 55 4.36 -15.46 -5.90
N SER A 56 4.59 -14.27 -5.33
CA SER A 56 5.18 -14.05 -3.99
C SER A 56 4.24 -14.47 -2.84
N GLU A 57 4.77 -15.28 -1.92
CA GLU A 57 4.06 -15.69 -0.69
C GLU A 57 3.79 -14.48 0.22
N LEU A 58 4.78 -13.59 0.38
CA LEU A 58 4.65 -12.32 1.10
C LEU A 58 3.46 -11.50 0.59
N VAL A 59 3.37 -11.30 -0.72
CA VAL A 59 2.27 -10.54 -1.32
C VAL A 59 0.93 -11.23 -1.07
N ARG A 60 0.89 -12.57 -1.19
CA ARG A 60 -0.34 -13.35 -0.99
C ARG A 60 -0.87 -13.22 0.44
N GLU A 61 0.01 -13.30 1.43
CA GLU A 61 -0.33 -13.18 2.85
C GLU A 61 -0.67 -11.73 3.24
N LEU A 62 0.05 -10.73 2.70
CA LEU A 62 -0.28 -9.32 2.91
C LEU A 62 -1.68 -8.99 2.37
N SER A 63 -2.05 -9.61 1.24
CA SER A 63 -3.38 -9.47 0.65
C SER A 63 -4.50 -10.11 1.49
N GLU A 64 -4.19 -11.08 2.34
CA GLU A 64 -5.16 -11.77 3.22
C GLU A 64 -5.37 -11.02 4.54
N GLY A 65 -4.42 -10.17 4.92
CA GLY A 65 -4.49 -9.38 6.14
C GLY A 65 -5.54 -8.28 6.05
N GLY A 66 -6.66 -8.44 6.75
CA GLY A 66 -7.69 -7.40 6.89
C GLY A 66 -7.30 -6.28 7.86
N GLY A 67 -7.41 -5.03 7.40
CA GLY A 67 -7.46 -3.81 8.24
C GLY A 67 -6.53 -2.68 7.77
N MET A 68 -7.00 -1.44 7.90
CA MET A 68 -6.35 -0.27 7.29
C MET A 68 -4.95 0.09 7.83
N GLY A 69 -4.57 -0.34 9.04
CA GLY A 69 -3.33 0.12 9.68
C GLY A 69 -3.35 1.61 10.07
N PHE A 70 -4.49 2.27 9.89
CA PHE A 70 -4.77 3.66 10.24
C PHE A 70 -6.03 3.72 11.10
N GLY A 71 -6.05 4.67 12.04
CA GLY A 71 -7.21 4.94 12.86
C GLY A 71 -8.32 5.62 12.05
N LEU A 72 -9.58 5.43 12.45
CA LEU A 72 -10.74 6.09 11.83
C LEU A 72 -10.68 7.64 11.90
N THR A 73 -9.79 8.18 12.73
CA THR A 73 -9.59 9.61 12.98
C THR A 73 -8.30 10.16 12.37
N SER A 74 -7.49 9.36 11.69
CA SER A 74 -6.23 9.83 11.12
C SER A 74 -6.49 10.88 10.04
N SER A 75 -5.73 11.98 10.10
CA SER A 75 -5.85 13.07 9.14
C SER A 75 -5.20 12.69 7.81
N PRO A 76 -5.65 13.23 6.67
CA PRO A 76 -5.05 13.01 5.35
C PRO A 76 -3.52 13.13 5.32
N THR A 77 -2.99 14.20 5.92
CA THR A 77 -1.55 14.45 6.02
C THR A 77 -0.81 13.44 6.89
N GLU A 78 -1.47 12.95 7.93
CA GLU A 78 -0.91 11.92 8.83
C GLU A 78 -0.85 10.58 8.10
N VAL A 79 -1.94 10.20 7.42
CA VAL A 79 -1.99 9.00 6.57
C VAL A 79 -0.90 9.05 5.51
N GLU A 80 -0.72 10.17 4.82
CA GLU A 80 0.36 10.32 3.83
C GLU A 80 1.75 10.15 4.46
N SER A 81 2.06 10.91 5.52
CA SER A 81 3.39 10.86 6.13
C SER A 81 3.72 9.48 6.68
N GLU A 82 2.80 8.87 7.44
CA GLU A 82 3.00 7.56 8.03
C GLU A 82 3.03 6.44 6.98
N THR A 83 2.28 6.56 5.88
CA THR A 83 2.37 5.62 4.76
C THR A 83 3.76 5.66 4.15
N LEU A 84 4.27 6.86 3.83
CA LEU A 84 5.58 7.01 3.20
C LEU A 84 6.70 6.54 4.13
N GLU A 85 6.57 6.75 5.43
CA GLU A 85 7.49 6.21 6.43
C GLU A 85 7.41 4.67 6.50
N ALA A 86 6.19 4.11 6.55
CA ALA A 86 5.98 2.67 6.56
C ALA A 86 6.54 1.99 5.30
N LEU A 87 6.39 2.61 4.12
CA LEU A 87 6.98 2.11 2.87
C LEU A 87 8.52 2.08 2.92
N ARG A 88 9.15 3.16 3.39
CA ARG A 88 10.63 3.20 3.54
C ARG A 88 11.12 2.16 4.53
N THR A 89 10.46 2.03 5.68
CA THR A 89 10.80 1.03 6.69
C THR A 89 10.59 -0.38 6.16
N SER A 90 9.51 -0.63 5.41
CA SER A 90 9.26 -1.90 4.74
C SER A 90 10.38 -2.28 3.77
N MET A 91 10.82 -1.34 2.94
CA MET A 91 11.93 -1.54 2.01
C MET A 91 13.23 -1.85 2.75
N ALA A 92 13.53 -1.16 3.85
CA ALA A 92 14.70 -1.43 4.67
C ALA A 92 14.65 -2.83 5.30
N THR A 93 13.49 -3.24 5.83
CA THR A 93 13.27 -4.58 6.40
C THR A 93 13.41 -5.67 5.34
N LEU A 94 12.79 -5.49 4.17
CA LEU A 94 12.92 -6.43 3.05
C LEU A 94 14.37 -6.51 2.59
N LYS A 95 15.09 -5.40 2.46
CA LYS A 95 16.52 -5.41 2.09
C LYS A 95 17.41 -6.15 3.10
N ALA A 96 17.05 -6.11 4.38
CA ALA A 96 17.79 -6.81 5.43
C ALA A 96 17.46 -8.32 5.49
N LYS A 97 16.20 -8.72 5.27
CA LYS A 97 15.72 -10.08 5.53
C LYS A 97 15.32 -10.88 4.29
N ALA A 98 14.75 -10.21 3.30
CA ALA A 98 14.14 -10.80 2.11
C ALA A 98 14.40 -9.93 0.86
N PRO A 99 15.67 -9.74 0.45
CA PRO A 99 16.01 -8.86 -0.66
C PRO A 99 15.36 -9.32 -1.98
N ASP A 100 15.12 -10.63 -2.14
CA ASP A 100 14.44 -11.21 -3.29
C ASP A 100 12.94 -10.82 -3.38
N GLU A 101 12.32 -10.39 -2.27
CA GLU A 101 10.91 -9.99 -2.23
C GLU A 101 10.70 -8.50 -2.50
N ILE A 102 11.78 -7.70 -2.59
CA ILE A 102 11.70 -6.25 -2.81
C ILE A 102 10.93 -5.91 -4.09
N GLU A 103 11.26 -6.58 -5.20
CA GLU A 103 10.61 -6.33 -6.50
C GLU A 103 9.13 -6.72 -6.47
N ALA A 104 8.81 -7.84 -5.82
CA ALA A 104 7.44 -8.30 -5.65
C ALA A 104 6.61 -7.32 -4.81
N TYR A 105 7.17 -6.84 -3.69
CA TYR A 105 6.53 -5.86 -2.82
C TYR A 105 6.33 -4.52 -3.54
N ARG A 106 7.34 -4.00 -4.23
CA ARG A 106 7.24 -2.76 -5.01
C ARG A 106 6.15 -2.85 -6.08
N THR A 107 6.12 -3.95 -6.84
CA THR A 107 5.12 -4.20 -7.87
C THR A 107 3.73 -4.25 -7.27
N PHE A 108 3.59 -4.92 -6.12
CA PHE A 108 2.31 -5.03 -5.42
C PHE A 108 1.81 -3.67 -4.91
N VAL A 109 2.64 -2.90 -4.20
CA VAL A 109 2.27 -1.57 -3.69
C VAL A 109 1.91 -0.63 -4.84
N THR A 110 2.71 -0.63 -5.91
CA THR A 110 2.46 0.22 -7.08
C THR A 110 1.16 -0.18 -7.76
N GLY A 111 0.91 -1.48 -7.96
CA GLY A 111 -0.34 -1.97 -8.55
C GLY A 111 -1.58 -1.67 -7.71
N VAL A 112 -1.48 -1.70 -6.38
CA VAL A 112 -2.57 -1.25 -5.50
C VAL A 112 -2.83 0.24 -5.68
N ALA A 113 -1.78 1.06 -5.67
CA ALA A 113 -1.89 2.51 -5.84
C ALA A 113 -2.47 2.88 -7.22
N GLU A 114 -2.01 2.24 -8.30
CA GLU A 114 -2.51 2.44 -9.66
C GLU A 114 -3.96 1.99 -9.80
N SER A 115 -4.32 0.81 -9.27
CA SER A 115 -5.70 0.33 -9.32
C SER A 115 -6.67 1.24 -8.58
N VAL A 116 -6.22 1.93 -7.52
CA VAL A 116 -7.02 2.92 -6.80
C VAL A 116 -7.15 4.21 -7.61
N ALA A 117 -6.08 4.70 -8.24
CA ALA A 117 -6.14 5.86 -9.13
C ALA A 117 -7.08 5.63 -10.32
N GLU A 118 -7.02 4.44 -10.94
CA GLU A 118 -7.95 4.08 -12.01
C GLU A 118 -9.41 4.05 -11.53
N ALA A 119 -9.65 3.56 -10.30
CA ALA A 119 -10.99 3.51 -9.72
C ALA A 119 -11.53 4.90 -9.33
N ALA A 120 -10.66 5.85 -9.01
CA ALA A 120 -11.04 7.21 -8.66
C ALA A 120 -11.51 8.06 -9.84
N GLY A 121 -11.30 7.61 -11.08
CA GLY A 121 -11.74 8.31 -12.29
C GLY A 121 -10.64 8.51 -13.34
N GLY A 122 -9.42 8.01 -13.07
CA GLY A 122 -8.25 8.18 -13.91
C GLY A 122 -7.26 9.15 -13.29
N VAL A 123 -5.98 9.03 -13.67
CA VAL A 123 -4.87 9.74 -13.04
C VAL A 123 -4.98 11.25 -13.31
N GLU A 124 -5.73 11.99 -12.48
CA GLU A 124 -5.67 13.44 -12.51
C GLU A 124 -4.31 13.91 -11.95
N ALA A 125 -4.01 15.20 -12.11
CA ALA A 125 -2.73 15.76 -11.69
C ALA A 125 -2.43 15.54 -10.19
N GLY A 126 -3.48 15.42 -9.35
CA GLY A 126 -3.38 15.11 -7.92
C GLY A 126 -2.93 13.69 -7.62
N GLU A 127 -3.52 12.67 -8.27
CA GLU A 127 -3.12 11.26 -8.09
C GLU A 127 -1.75 10.96 -8.67
N THR A 128 -1.35 11.68 -9.72
CA THR A 128 0.01 11.57 -10.28
C THR A 128 1.07 11.95 -9.24
N GLY A 129 0.81 12.99 -8.44
CA GLY A 129 1.71 13.41 -7.36
C GLY A 129 1.77 12.41 -6.20
N ALA A 130 0.65 11.78 -5.86
CA ALA A 130 0.60 10.73 -4.84
C ALA A 130 1.37 9.47 -5.28
N LEU A 131 1.17 9.03 -6.52
CA LEU A 131 1.89 7.90 -7.12
C LEU A 131 3.41 8.15 -7.18
N ASP A 132 3.83 9.36 -7.55
CA ASP A 132 5.24 9.73 -7.58
C ASP A 132 5.88 9.63 -6.19
N LYS A 133 5.24 10.19 -5.15
CA LYS A 133 5.72 10.07 -3.76
C LYS A 133 5.87 8.61 -3.31
N ILE A 134 4.90 7.76 -3.64
CA ILE A 134 4.94 6.32 -3.32
C ILE A 134 6.11 5.65 -4.05
N LYS A 135 6.28 5.91 -5.35
CA LYS A 135 7.38 5.37 -6.16
C LYS A 135 8.75 5.81 -5.61
N VAL A 136 8.88 7.06 -5.19
CA VAL A 136 10.10 7.59 -4.53
C VAL A 136 10.35 6.90 -3.20
N ALA A 137 9.32 6.70 -2.37
CA ALA A 137 9.47 5.98 -1.10
C ALA A 137 9.88 4.52 -1.29
N LEU A 138 9.39 3.86 -2.34
CA LEU A 138 9.77 2.50 -2.73
C LEU A 138 11.16 2.40 -3.36
N ALA A 139 11.79 3.53 -3.72
CA ALA A 139 13.14 3.57 -4.30
C ALA A 139 14.26 3.73 -3.26
N ALA A 140 13.91 4.00 -2.00
CA ALA A 140 14.84 4.09 -0.86
C ALA A 140 15.43 2.72 -0.48
#